data_AF-A0A9X9N3S8-F1
#
_entry.id   AF-A0A9X9N3S8-F1
#
_cell.length_a   1.000
_cell.length_b   1.000
_cell.length_c   1.000
_cell.angle_alpha   90.00
_cell.angle_beta   90.00
_cell.angle_gamma   90.00
#
_symmetry.space_group_name_H-M   'P 1'
#
loop_
_entity.id
_entity.type
_entity.pdbx_description
1 polymer ?
#
loop_
_entity_poly.entity_id
_entity_poly.type
_entity_poly.pdbx_seq_one_letter_code
_entity_poly.pdbx_strand_id
1 'polypeptide(L)' 'MEEYADILQEDWNTLLTSEEQEVFFNLSHEEQEAYLTACQSYEAMKAYLDNPESPPEAKRLLDLSSWK' A
#
# COMPACT_ATOMS: atom_id res chain seq x y z
N MET A 1 -1.82 -28.52 -2.39
CA MET A 1 -0.72 -27.55 -2.23
C MET A 1 -1.37 -26.17 -2.19
N GLU A 2 -2.24 -25.96 -1.20
CA GLU A 2 -3.07 -24.73 -1.04
C GLU A 2 -2.83 -24.05 0.31
N GLU A 3 -2.14 -24.71 1.24
CA GLU A 3 -1.95 -24.26 2.63
C GLU A 3 -1.07 -23.01 2.77
N TYR A 4 -0.25 -22.68 1.77
CA TYR A 4 0.65 -21.52 1.82
C TYR A 4 -0.02 -20.19 1.42
N ALA A 5 -1.12 -20.25 0.66
CA ALA A 5 -1.82 -19.04 0.25
C ALA A 5 -2.60 -18.45 1.43
N ASP A 6 -3.23 -19.29 2.25
CA ASP A 6 -4.02 -18.86 3.41
C ASP A 6 -3.16 -18.19 4.48
N ILE A 7 -1.96 -18.74 4.77
CA ILE A 7 -1.04 -18.18 5.77
C ILE A 7 -0.55 -16.78 5.35
N LEU A 8 -0.22 -16.60 4.07
CA LEU A 8 0.21 -15.30 3.56
C LEU A 8 -0.94 -14.28 3.54
N GLN A 9 -2.17 -14.72 3.27
CA GLN A 9 -3.32 -13.84 3.20
C GLN A 9 -3.74 -13.33 4.57
N GLU A 10 -3.62 -14.14 5.63
CA GLU A 10 -3.83 -13.69 7.02
C GLU A 10 -2.83 -12.59 7.44
N ASP A 11 -1.56 -12.73 7.07
CA ASP A 11 -0.54 -11.72 7.36
C ASP A 11 -0.84 -10.38 6.65
N TRP A 12 -1.23 -10.41 5.37
CA TRP A 12 -1.60 -9.20 4.64
C TRP A 12 -2.88 -8.55 5.16
N ASN A 13 -3.86 -9.33 5.61
CA ASN A 13 -5.10 -8.80 6.21
C ASN A 13 -4.84 -8.04 7.52
N THR A 14 -3.72 -8.29 8.21
CA THR A 14 -3.32 -7.49 9.37
C THR A 14 -2.61 -6.18 9.00
N LEU A 15 -2.09 -6.08 7.77
CA LEU A 15 -1.29 -4.94 7.28
C LEU A 15 -2.10 -4.01 6.37
N LEU A 16 -2.99 -4.57 5.55
CA LEU A 16 -3.77 -3.89 4.53
C LEU A 16 -5.21 -4.44 4.54
N THR A 17 -6.18 -3.55 4.43
CA THR A 17 -7.57 -3.91 4.15
C THR A 17 -7.70 -4.59 2.78
N SER A 18 -8.80 -5.31 2.54
CA SER A 18 -9.02 -5.99 1.26
C SER A 18 -9.03 -5.03 0.06
N GLU A 19 -9.51 -3.80 0.25
CA GLU A 19 -9.47 -2.74 -0.78
C GLU A 19 -8.03 -2.29 -1.06
N GLU A 20 -7.23 -2.13 0.00
CA GLU A 20 -5.82 -1.79 -0.14
C GLU A 20 -5.02 -2.90 -0.84
N GLN A 21 -5.31 -4.17 -0.53
CA GLN A 21 -4.67 -5.31 -1.18
C GLN A 21 -5.01 -5.39 -2.67
N GLU A 22 -6.27 -5.17 -3.06
CA GLU A 22 -6.69 -5.20 -4.46
C GLU A 22 -5.92 -4.17 -5.30
N VAL A 23 -5.76 -2.95 -4.77
CA VAL A 23 -4.96 -1.92 -5.44
C VAL A 23 -3.48 -2.27 -5.38
N PHE A 24 -2.95 -2.63 -4.21
CA PHE A 24 -1.53 -2.90 -4.00
C PHE A 24 -1.00 -4.05 -4.88
N PHE A 25 -1.75 -5.14 -5.02
CA PHE A 25 -1.35 -6.26 -5.88
C PHE A 25 -1.49 -5.97 -7.38
N ASN A 26 -2.23 -4.92 -7.77
CA ASN A 26 -2.32 -4.45 -9.15
C ASN A 26 -1.19 -3.47 -9.52
N LEU A 27 -0.45 -2.96 -8.54
CA LEU A 27 0.71 -2.10 -8.77
C LEU A 27 1.90 -2.88 -9.32
N SER A 28 2.77 -2.20 -10.06
CA SER A 28 4.09 -2.72 -10.41
C SER A 28 4.99 -2.83 -9.17
N HIS A 29 6.08 -3.59 -9.27
CA HIS A 29 6.99 -3.78 -8.14
C HIS A 29 7.58 -2.46 -7.63
N GLU A 30 7.95 -1.54 -8.53
CA GLU A 30 8.47 -0.21 -8.18
C GLU A 30 7.41 0.64 -7.46
N GLU A 31 6.15 0.55 -7.89
CA GLU A 31 5.02 1.27 -7.27
C GLU A 31 4.66 0.68 -5.90
N GLN A 32 4.76 -0.64 -5.74
CA GLN A 32 4.59 -1.31 -4.45
C GLN A 32 5.66 -0.88 -3.45
N GLU A 33 6.94 -0.84 -3.86
CA GLU A 33 8.02 -0.37 -3.01
C GLU A 33 7.84 1.11 -2.63
N ALA A 34 7.42 1.94 -3.58
CA ALA A 34 7.13 3.35 -3.32
C ALA A 34 5.95 3.53 -2.36
N TYR A 35 4.89 2.72 -2.49
CA TYR A 35 3.75 2.70 -1.58
C TYR A 35 4.15 2.27 -0.16
N LEU A 36 4.91 1.18 -0.03
CA LEU A 36 5.39 0.72 1.27
C LEU A 36 6.33 1.74 1.93
N THR A 37 7.17 2.42 1.13
CA THR A 37 8.02 3.52 1.61
C THR A 37 7.20 4.71 2.10
N ALA A 38 6.13 5.06 1.38
CA ALA A 38 5.18 6.07 1.78
C ALA A 38 4.55 5.75 3.15
N CYS A 39 4.24 4.48 3.41
CA CYS A 39 3.73 3.98 4.68
C CYS A 39 4.75 3.91 5.84
N GLN A 40 6.01 4.37 5.67
CA GLN A 40 7.01 4.37 6.75
C GLN A 40 7.12 5.69 7.52
N SER A 41 6.76 6.82 6.91
CA SER A 41 6.85 8.13 7.55
C SER A 41 5.86 9.14 6.97
N TYR A 42 5.47 10.13 7.77
CA TYR A 42 4.60 11.22 7.32
C TYR A 42 5.20 11.96 6.11
N GLU A 43 6.51 12.24 6.17
CA GLU A 43 7.22 12.93 5.09
C GLU A 43 7.25 12.10 3.79
N ALA A 44 7.46 10.79 3.89
CA ALA A 44 7.41 9.89 2.75
C ALA A 44 5.99 9.79 2.16
N MET A 45 4.96 9.70 3.00
CA MET A 45 3.57 9.69 2.52
C MET A 45 3.23 10.97 1.80
N LYS A 46 3.61 12.13 2.37
CA LYS A 46 3.38 13.42 1.75
C LYS A 46 4.10 13.51 0.40
N ALA A 47 5.36 13.10 0.33
CA ALA A 47 6.12 13.08 -0.92
C ALA A 47 5.48 12.18 -1.98
N TYR A 48 4.96 11.03 -1.58
CA TYR A 48 4.24 10.10 -2.47
C TYR A 48 2.93 10.69 -2.98
N LEU A 49 2.16 11.36 -2.11
CA LEU A 49 0.91 12.02 -2.50
C LEU A 49 1.14 13.21 -3.45
N ASP A 50 2.21 13.97 -3.22
CA ASP A 50 2.62 15.11 -4.06
C ASP A 50 3.26 14.65 -5.40
N ASN A 51 3.73 13.41 -5.51
CA ASN A 51 4.38 12.92 -6.74
C ASN A 51 3.36 12.61 -7.85
N PRO A 52 3.33 13.35 -8.99
CA PRO A 52 2.35 13.12 -10.05
C PRO A 52 2.49 11.76 -10.75
N GLU A 53 3.64 11.08 -10.62
CA GLU A 53 3.88 9.77 -11.21
C GLU A 53 3.31 8.62 -10.37
N SER A 54 2.95 8.88 -9.11
CA SER A 54 2.39 7.85 -8.23
C SER A 54 0.93 7.51 -8.59
N PRO A 55 0.55 6.21 -8.59
CA PRO A 55 -0.78 5.75 -9.00
C PRO A 55 -1.93 6.42 -8.25
N PRO A 56 -2.94 6.98 -8.94
CA PRO A 56 -4.06 7.65 -8.30
C PRO A 56 -4.87 6.73 -7.37
N GLU A 57 -5.04 5.47 -7.74
CA GLU A 57 -5.69 4.45 -6.90
C GLU A 57 -4.93 4.21 -5.60
N ALA A 58 -3.60 4.07 -5.64
CA ALA A 58 -2.78 3.86 -4.46
C ALA A 58 -2.76 5.10 -3.54
N LYS A 59 -2.73 6.29 -4.13
CA LYS A 59 -2.81 7.55 -3.36
C LYS A 59 -4.11 7.69 -2.57
N ARG A 60 -5.23 7.19 -3.09
CA ARG A 60 -6.53 7.28 -2.40
C ARG A 60 -6.59 6.44 -1.13
N LEU A 61 -5.74 5.41 -1.05
CA LEU A 61 -5.61 4.56 0.13
C LEU A 61 -4.80 5.22 1.24
N LEU A 62 -3.89 6.13 0.86
CA LEU A 62 -3.06 6.85 1.81
C LEU A 62 -3.82 8.07 2.34
N ASP A 63 -4.05 8.09 3.65
CA ASP A 63 -4.67 9.21 4.35
C ASP A 63 -3.71 9.87 5.33
N LEU A 64 -3.24 11.07 4.99
CA LEU A 64 -2.39 11.89 5.85
C LEU A 64 -3.07 12.28 7.17
N SER A 65 -4.41 12.33 7.20
CA SER A 65 -5.15 12.69 8.41
C SER A 65 -5.27 11.53 9.40
N SER A 66 -5.07 10.30 8.92
CA SER A 66 -5.02 9.07 9.72
C SER A 66 -3.62 8.70 10.19
N TRP A 67 -2.59 9.49 9.82
CA TRP A 67 -1.22 9.26 10.25
C TRP A 67 -1.04 9.58 11.74
N LYS A 68 -0.51 8.62 12.51
CA LYS A 68 -0.33 8.70 13.97
C LYS A 68 0.81 9.62 14.41
#